data_AF-V9W9L1-F1
#
_entry.id   AF-V9W9L1-F1
#
_cell.length_a   1.000
_cell.length_b   1.000
_cell.length_c   1.000
_cell.angle_alpha   90.00
_cell.angle_beta   90.00
_cell.angle_gamma   90.00
#
_symmetry.space_group_name_H-M   'P 1'
#
loop_
_entity.id
_entity.type
_entity.pdbx_description
1 polymer ?
#
loop_
_entity_poly.entity_id
_entity_poly.type
_entity_poly.pdbx_seq_one_letter_code
_entity_poly.pdbx_strand_id
1 'polypeptide(L)' 'MGVVIGETTYIGSNVIIYQNVTLGGTGKETGKRHSTIDENVTIYAGAKVLGSIKIGNHSKIGAGAV' A
#
# COMPACT_ATOMS: atom_id res chain seq x y z
N MET A 1 -12.37 -2.82 11.97
CA MET A 1 -10.97 -2.97 11.52
C MET A 1 -11.00 -3.11 10.00
N GLY A 2 -10.33 -2.24 9.25
CA GLY A 2 -10.57 -2.04 7.82
C GLY A 2 -9.31 -1.65 7.05
N VAL A 3 -9.48 -1.28 5.78
CA VAL A 3 -8.38 -0.79 4.93
C VAL A 3 -8.14 0.69 5.21
N VAL A 4 -6.87 1.07 5.39
CA VAL A 4 -6.45 2.46 5.53
C VAL A 4 -5.66 2.87 4.29
N ILE A 5 -6.13 3.90 3.59
CA ILE A 5 -5.47 4.45 2.39
C ILE A 5 -5.08 5.89 2.70
N GLY A 6 -3.78 6.16 2.68
CA GLY A 6 -3.25 7.48 2.94
C GLY A 6 -3.48 8.45 1.78
N GLU A 7 -3.55 9.75 2.11
CA GLU A 7 -3.93 10.85 1.22
C GLU A 7 -3.27 10.83 -0.16
N THR A 8 -1.96 10.53 -0.20
CA THR A 8 -1.17 10.61 -1.44
C THR A 8 -0.89 9.25 -2.05
N THR A 9 -1.65 8.23 -1.66
CA THR A 9 -1.49 6.88 -2.22
C THR A 9 -1.93 6.90 -3.68
N TYR A 10 -1.14 6.27 -4.54
CA TYR A 10 -1.59 5.94 -5.90
C TYR A 10 -1.89 4.45 -5.97
N ILE A 11 -3.02 4.08 -6.56
CA ILE A 11 -3.43 2.68 -6.77
C ILE A 11 -3.73 2.52 -8.26
N GLY A 12 -2.95 1.67 -8.92
CA GLY A 12 -3.12 1.32 -10.32
C GLY A 12 -4.30 0.37 -10.56
N SER A 13 -4.40 -0.10 -11.80
CA SER A 13 -5.47 -0.99 -12.24
C SER A 13 -5.34 -2.40 -11.67
N ASN A 14 -6.49 -3.04 -11.40
CA ASN A 14 -6.58 -4.45 -10.99
C ASN A 14 -5.81 -4.79 -9.69
N VAL A 15 -5.69 -3.83 -8.77
CA VAL A 15 -5.08 -4.08 -7.47
C VAL A 15 -6.10 -4.74 -6.53
N ILE A 16 -5.66 -5.79 -5.83
CA ILE A 16 -6.47 -6.46 -4.80
C ILE A 16 -5.91 -6.11 -3.43
N ILE A 17 -6.75 -5.53 -2.57
CA ILE A 17 -6.39 -5.14 -1.20
C ILE A 17 -7.30 -5.88 -0.22
N TYR A 18 -6.70 -6.70 0.65
CA TYR A 18 -7.42 -7.44 1.68
C TYR A 18 -7.63 -6.60 2.95
N GLN A 19 -8.43 -7.13 3.87
CA GLN A 19 -8.76 -6.48 5.13
C GLN A 19 -7.52 -6.12 5.97
N ASN A 20 -7.65 -5.05 6.77
CA ASN A 20 -6.62 -4.58 7.69
C ASN A 20 -5.29 -4.13 7.05
N VAL A 21 -5.25 -3.95 5.73
CA VAL A 21 -4.09 -3.37 5.05
C VAL A 21 -3.98 -1.88 5.37
N THR A 22 -2.75 -1.40 5.55
CA THR A 22 -2.43 0.03 5.69
C THR A 22 -1.49 0.47 4.59
N LEU A 23 -1.90 1.45 3.78
CA LEU A 23 -1.05 2.18 2.84
C LEU A 23 -0.78 3.56 3.46
N GLY A 24 0.24 3.63 4.31
CA GLY A 24 0.46 4.71 5.27
C GLY A 24 1.75 5.50 5.03
N GLY A 25 1.91 6.59 5.77
CA GLY A 25 3.16 7.34 5.83
C GLY A 25 4.02 6.91 7.01
N THR A 26 5.32 7.20 6.94
CA THR A 26 6.26 6.98 8.05
C THR A 26 6.27 8.12 9.08
N GLY A 27 5.62 9.24 8.76
CA GLY A 27 5.64 10.46 9.57
C GLY A 27 6.89 11.34 9.37
N LYS A 28 7.85 10.92 8.53
CA LYS A 28 9.11 11.65 8.28
C LYS A 28 9.06 12.57 7.06
N GLU A 29 8.09 12.37 6.17
CA GLU A 29 8.01 13.03 4.87
C GLU A 29 6.79 13.95 4.79
N THR A 30 6.95 15.09 4.11
CA THR A 30 5.86 16.00 3.74
C THR A 30 5.56 15.90 2.25
N GLY A 31 4.30 16.14 1.84
CA GLY A 31 3.89 15.99 0.44
C GLY A 31 3.59 14.53 0.07
N LYS A 32 4.18 14.03 -1.03
CA LYS A 32 4.05 12.63 -1.48
C LYS A 32 4.78 11.72 -0.48
N ARG A 33 4.00 11.12 0.41
CA ARG A 33 4.48 10.39 1.62
C ARG A 33 3.84 9.02 1.83
N HIS A 34 3.04 8.59 0.84
CA HIS A 34 2.33 7.31 0.84
C HIS A 34 2.65 6.56 -0.45
N SER A 35 2.41 5.25 -0.42
CA SER A 35 2.89 4.32 -1.42
C SER A 35 2.33 4.57 -2.82
N THR A 36 3.03 4.07 -3.84
CA THR A 36 2.52 3.94 -5.20
C THR A 36 2.41 2.45 -5.49
N ILE A 37 1.19 1.99 -5.75
CA ILE A 37 0.89 0.60 -6.07
C ILE A 37 0.61 0.52 -7.56
N ASP A 38 1.47 -0.15 -8.31
CA ASP A 38 1.32 -0.34 -9.75
C ASP A 38 0.26 -1.44 -10.05
N GLU A 39 0.15 -1.85 -11.32
CA GLU A 39 -0.91 -2.70 -11.82
C GLU A 39 -0.78 -4.17 -11.37
N ASN A 40 -1.93 -4.84 -11.25
CA ASN A 40 -2.02 -6.27 -10.92
C ASN A 40 -1.32 -6.67 -9.60
N VAL A 41 -1.16 -5.72 -8.67
CA VAL A 41 -0.59 -6.00 -7.35
C VAL A 41 -1.63 -6.62 -6.42
N THR A 42 -1.21 -7.60 -5.61
CA THR A 42 -2.04 -8.15 -4.53
C THR A 42 -1.42 -7.89 -3.17
N ILE A 43 -2.17 -7.29 -2.25
CA ILE A 43 -1.72 -6.97 -0.88
C ILE A 43 -2.59 -7.72 0.12
N TYR A 44 -2.01 -8.76 0.73
CA TYR A 44 -2.73 -9.67 1.62
C TYR A 44 -3.01 -9.06 3.00
N ALA A 45 -3.92 -9.72 3.74
CA ALA A 45 -4.53 -9.18 4.94
C ALA A 45 -3.49 -8.72 5.99
N GLY A 46 -3.75 -7.57 6.60
CA GLY A 46 -2.94 -7.03 7.69
C GLY A 46 -1.58 -6.43 7.30
N ALA A 47 -1.20 -6.45 6.02
CA ALA A 47 0.07 -5.87 5.59
C ALA A 47 0.11 -4.35 5.77
N LYS A 48 1.30 -3.80 6.05
CA LYS A 48 1.55 -2.37 6.22
C LYS A 48 2.59 -1.94 5.20
N VAL A 49 2.23 -1.06 4.28
CA VAL A 49 3.15 -0.47 3.31
C VAL A 49 3.33 0.99 3.72
N LEU A 50 4.52 1.35 4.19
CA LEU A 50 4.77 2.65 4.84
C LEU A 50 5.77 3.50 4.05
N GLY A 51 5.37 4.74 3.77
CA GLY A 51 6.20 5.74 3.10
C GLY A 51 5.96 5.82 1.59
N SER A 52 6.67 6.75 0.93
CA SER A 52 6.61 6.96 -0.52
C SER A 52 7.42 5.90 -1.29
N ILE A 53 7.07 4.63 -1.09
CA ILE A 53 7.68 3.50 -1.80
C ILE A 53 6.79 3.01 -2.94
N LYS A 54 7.43 2.45 -3.97
CA LYS A 54 6.77 1.89 -5.14
C LYS A 54 6.68 0.37 -5.04
N ILE A 55 5.48 -0.17 -5.20
CA ILE A 55 5.24 -1.61 -5.38
C ILE A 55 4.98 -1.85 -6.86
N GLY A 56 5.91 -2.53 -7.54
CA GLY A 56 5.89 -2.71 -8.99
C GLY A 56 4.83 -3.70 -9.50
N ASN A 57 4.58 -3.66 -10.81
CA ASN A 57 3.59 -4.50 -11.49
C ASN A 57 3.67 -5.99 -11.09
N HIS A 58 2.51 -6.63 -10.92
CA HIS A 58 2.36 -8.06 -10.60
C HIS A 58 2.99 -8.52 -9.27
N SER A 59 3.39 -7.59 -8.40
CA SER A 59 3.94 -7.93 -7.08
C SER A 59 2.87 -8.49 -6.14
N LYS A 60 3.31 -9.29 -5.16
CA LYS A 60 2.47 -9.80 -4.08
C LYS A 60 3.10 -9.48 -2.74
N ILE A 61 2.34 -8.81 -1.86
CA ILE A 61 2.77 -8.49 -0.50
C ILE A 61 2.10 -9.45 0.47
N GLY A 62 2.91 -10.26 1.16
CA GLY A 62 2.46 -11.30 2.09
C GLY A 62 1.62 -10.75 3.26
N ALA A 63 0.78 -11.61 3.83
CA ALA A 63 -0.06 -11.24 4.96
C ALA A 63 0.80 -10.84 6.16
N GLY A 64 0.45 -9.72 6.81
CA GLY A 64 1.19 -9.20 7.97
C GLY A 64 2.58 -8.62 7.70
N ALA A 65 3.02 -8.54 6.44
CA ALA A 65 4.30 -7.91 6.09
C ALA A 65 4.33 -6.42 6.44
N VAL A 66 5.53 -5.89 6.72
CA VAL A 66 5.83 -4.46 6.99
C VAL A 66 6.99 -4.01 6.12
#